data_AF-A0A858Q6N5-F1
#
_entry.id   AF-A0A858Q6N5-F1
#
_cell.length_a   1.000
_cell.length_b   1.000
_cell.length_c   1.000
_cell.angle_alpha   90.00
_cell.angle_beta   90.00
_cell.angle_gamma   90.00
#
_symmetry.space_group_name_H-M   'P 1'
#
loop_
_entity.id
_entity.type
_entity.pdbx_description
1 polymer ?
#
loop_
_entity_poly.entity_id
_entity_poly.type
_entity_poly.pdbx_seq_one_letter_code
_entity_poly.pdbx_strand_id
1 'polypeptide(L)'
;MRTRRGGFLKFAAVFEGSLLLLAFGFGGLAGIDPVAALRFDLEGLAYGVAGTLPLCLVFQWSYGTRLAGLREIKQVLVDKLGPFLAACGIGDLFFLGFLAGITEEVLFRGFFQPWFEANWGWLGGLVFSNLVFALVHWVSPLYALLAGLTGIYLGFALDVGGERNLLVPILIHSLYDIVAFLAVAASYRAGTAR
;
A
#
# COMPACT_ATOMS: atom_id res chain seq x y z
N MET A 1 -3.10 -19.90 -18.97
CA MET A 1 -3.19 -19.50 -17.54
C MET A 1 -1.83 -19.48 -16.84
N ARG A 2 -1.06 -20.58 -16.85
CA ARG A 2 0.22 -20.70 -16.12
C ARG A 2 1.29 -19.65 -16.50
N THR A 3 1.35 -19.26 -17.77
CA THR A 3 2.28 -18.22 -18.29
C THR A 3 1.89 -16.80 -17.87
N ARG A 4 0.60 -16.48 -17.80
CA ARG A 4 0.10 -15.16 -17.34
C ARG A 4 0.36 -14.94 -15.85
N ARG A 5 0.13 -15.95 -15.01
CA ARG A 5 0.45 -15.90 -13.57
C ARG A 5 1.94 -15.66 -13.33
N GLY A 6 2.80 -16.50 -13.93
CA GLY A 6 4.25 -16.40 -13.72
C GLY A 6 4.84 -15.08 -14.20
N GLY A 7 4.39 -14.59 -15.37
CA GLY A 7 4.80 -13.29 -15.89
C GLY A 7 4.39 -12.13 -14.98
N PHE A 8 3.16 -12.13 -14.49
CA PHE A 8 2.65 -11.12 -13.57
C PHE A 8 3.41 -11.08 -12.24
N LEU A 9 3.61 -12.24 -11.60
CA LEU A 9 4.35 -12.31 -10.33
C LEU A 9 5.81 -11.86 -10.48
N LYS A 10 6.46 -12.22 -11.59
CA LYS A 10 7.82 -11.76 -11.87
C LYS A 10 7.86 -10.24 -12.09
N PHE A 11 6.90 -9.70 -12.84
CA PHE A 11 6.79 -8.26 -13.06
C PHE A 11 6.60 -7.53 -11.73
N ALA A 12 5.64 -7.95 -10.90
CA ALA A 12 5.40 -7.37 -9.58
C ALA A 12 6.66 -7.45 -8.70
N ALA A 13 7.31 -8.61 -8.61
CA ALA A 13 8.55 -8.77 -7.83
C ALA A 13 9.68 -7.83 -8.29
N VAL A 14 9.85 -7.63 -9.60
CA VAL A 14 10.87 -6.71 -10.13
C VAL A 14 10.49 -5.25 -9.89
N PHE A 15 9.22 -4.89 -10.11
CA PHE A 15 8.72 -3.54 -9.89
C PHE A 15 8.85 -3.15 -8.41
N GLU A 16 8.28 -3.95 -7.51
CA GLU A 16 8.36 -3.72 -6.07
C GLU A 16 9.79 -3.78 -5.54
N GLY A 17 10.58 -4.75 -6.00
CA GLY A 17 12.00 -4.84 -5.64
C GLY A 17 12.79 -3.60 -6.06
N SER A 18 12.41 -2.91 -7.15
CA SER A 18 13.04 -1.66 -7.54
C SER A 18 12.76 -0.51 -6.57
N LEU A 19 11.60 -0.51 -5.90
CA LEU A 19 11.27 0.50 -4.88
C LEU A 19 12.18 0.40 -3.66
N LEU A 20 12.56 -0.82 -3.25
CA LEU A 20 13.57 -1.02 -2.21
C LEU A 20 14.94 -0.47 -2.66
N LEU A 21 15.34 -0.71 -3.91
CA LEU A 21 16.59 -0.14 -4.42
C LEU A 21 16.57 1.39 -4.41
N LEU A 22 15.43 2.01 -4.74
CA LEU A 22 15.25 3.46 -4.62
C LEU A 22 15.32 3.92 -3.17
N ALA A 23 14.67 3.22 -2.24
CA ALA A 23 14.67 3.55 -0.83
C ALA A 23 16.09 3.56 -0.25
N PHE A 24 16.86 2.48 -0.46
CA PHE A 24 18.24 2.39 0.00
C PHE A 24 19.20 3.29 -0.78
N GLY A 25 18.99 3.47 -2.08
CA GLY A 25 19.79 4.36 -2.92
C GLY A 25 19.67 5.82 -2.49
N PHE A 26 18.45 6.32 -2.36
CA PHE A 26 18.21 7.68 -1.88
C PHE A 26 18.52 7.83 -0.40
N GLY A 27 18.22 6.81 0.41
CA GLY A 27 18.60 6.78 1.82
C GLY A 27 20.11 6.94 2.03
N GLY A 28 20.91 6.18 1.27
CA GLY A 28 22.38 6.30 1.31
C GLY A 28 22.88 7.69 0.91
N LEU A 29 22.27 8.33 -0.09
CA LEU A 29 22.62 9.70 -0.50
C LEU A 29 22.20 10.76 0.53
N ALA A 30 21.11 10.54 1.25
CA ALA A 30 20.58 11.45 2.25
C ALA A 30 21.07 11.19 3.68
N GLY A 31 21.82 10.10 3.91
CA GLY A 31 22.21 9.66 5.25
C GLY A 31 21.04 9.14 6.11
N ILE A 32 19.98 8.64 5.46
CA ILE A 32 18.78 8.08 6.10
C ILE A 32 18.80 6.57 5.89
N ASP A 33 18.76 5.81 6.98
CA ASP A 33 18.54 4.36 6.91
C ASP A 33 17.03 4.06 6.80
N PRO A 34 16.55 3.53 5.66
CA PRO A 34 15.12 3.30 5.42
C PRO A 34 14.47 2.29 6.37
N VAL A 35 15.27 1.50 7.10
CA VAL A 35 14.77 0.49 8.05
C VAL A 35 15.15 0.80 9.50
N ALA A 36 15.65 2.02 9.78
CA ALA A 36 16.07 2.43 11.12
C ALA A 36 14.97 2.26 12.19
N ALA A 37 13.71 2.47 11.79
CA ALA A 37 12.55 2.34 12.68
C ALA A 37 11.84 0.98 12.58
N LEU A 38 12.40 0.00 11.89
CA LEU A 38 11.79 -1.32 11.78
C LEU A 38 12.01 -2.10 13.09
N ARG A 39 10.95 -2.25 13.88
CA ARG A 39 10.98 -3.02 15.13
C ARG A 39 9.95 -4.13 15.12
N PHE A 40 10.40 -5.34 15.46
CA PHE A 40 9.55 -6.51 15.62
C PHE A 40 9.20 -6.71 17.09
N ASP A 41 8.06 -6.15 17.50
CA ASP A 41 7.51 -6.25 18.85
C ASP A 41 6.01 -6.60 18.80
N LEU A 42 5.48 -7.11 19.91
CA LEU A 42 4.08 -7.54 19.99
C LEU A 42 3.11 -6.36 19.90
N GLU A 43 3.53 -5.19 20.38
CA GLU A 43 2.73 -3.97 20.35
C GLU A 43 2.54 -3.47 18.92
N GLY A 44 3.61 -3.40 18.13
CA GLY A 44 3.58 -3.06 16.71
C GLY A 44 2.79 -4.08 15.89
N LEU A 45 2.88 -5.37 16.21
CA LEU A 45 2.02 -6.39 15.60
C LEU A 45 0.53 -6.12 15.92
N ALA A 46 0.21 -5.85 17.18
CA ALA A 46 -1.16 -5.58 17.61
C ALA A 46 -1.72 -4.31 16.96
N TYR A 47 -0.95 -3.22 16.93
CA TYR A 47 -1.33 -1.99 16.26
C TYR A 47 -1.44 -2.14 14.74
N GLY A 48 -0.54 -2.90 14.10
CA GLY A 48 -0.62 -3.16 12.67
C GLY A 48 -1.89 -3.92 12.28
N VAL A 49 -2.22 -4.98 13.02
CA VAL A 49 -3.45 -5.76 12.79
C VAL A 49 -4.70 -4.93 13.12
N ALA A 50 -4.73 -4.25 14.26
CA ALA A 50 -5.88 -3.42 14.65
C ALA A 50 -6.09 -2.23 13.71
N GLY A 51 -5.01 -1.57 13.28
CA GLY A 51 -5.02 -0.46 12.33
C GLY A 51 -5.42 -0.86 10.91
N THR A 52 -5.42 -2.16 10.60
CA THR A 52 -5.99 -2.63 9.33
C THR A 52 -7.51 -2.50 9.31
N LEU A 53 -8.17 -2.63 10.47
CA LEU A 53 -9.63 -2.69 10.56
C LEU A 53 -10.33 -1.42 10.01
N PRO A 54 -9.92 -0.19 10.38
CA PRO A 54 -10.53 1.02 9.82
C PRO A 54 -10.45 1.07 8.28
N LEU A 55 -9.30 0.74 7.70
CA LEU A 55 -9.15 0.74 6.24
C LEU A 55 -10.01 -0.35 5.57
N CYS A 56 -10.11 -1.53 6.16
CA CYS A 56 -10.99 -2.59 5.67
C CYS A 56 -12.47 -2.18 5.71
N LEU A 57 -12.91 -1.46 6.75
CA LEU A 57 -14.28 -0.95 6.84
C LEU A 57 -14.56 0.11 5.77
N VAL A 58 -13.63 1.05 5.58
CA VAL A 58 -13.71 2.07 4.52
C VAL A 58 -13.71 1.40 3.14
N PHE A 59 -12.85 0.40 2.93
CA PHE A 59 -12.83 -0.38 1.69
C PHE A 59 -14.16 -1.07 1.45
N GLN A 60 -14.67 -1.83 2.41
CA GLN A 60 -15.94 -2.55 2.27
C GLN A 60 -17.09 -1.61 1.91
N TRP A 61 -17.16 -0.45 2.57
CA TRP A 61 -18.14 0.59 2.23
C TRP A 61 -17.92 1.12 0.81
N SER A 62 -16.70 1.53 0.46
CA SER A 62 -16.36 2.11 -0.84
C SER A 62 -16.55 1.13 -2.01
N TYR A 63 -16.35 -0.16 -1.76
CA TYR A 63 -16.42 -1.23 -2.75
C TYR A 63 -17.86 -1.75 -2.97
N GLY A 64 -18.74 -1.55 -1.98
CA GLY A 64 -20.16 -1.95 -2.00
C GLY A 64 -21.14 -0.82 -2.31
N THR A 65 -20.68 0.44 -2.35
CA THR A 65 -21.54 1.62 -2.60
C THR A 65 -22.01 1.74 -4.05
N ARG A 66 -23.03 2.60 -4.27
CA ARG A 66 -23.55 2.97 -5.60
C ARG A 66 -23.08 4.35 -6.08
N LEU A 67 -22.21 5.02 -5.32
CA LEU A 67 -21.64 6.31 -5.71
C LEU A 67 -20.83 6.17 -7.00
N ALA A 68 -21.13 7.01 -7.99
CA ALA A 68 -20.61 6.86 -9.36
C ALA A 68 -19.07 6.82 -9.41
N GLY A 69 -18.39 7.75 -8.75
CA GLY A 69 -16.93 7.83 -8.76
C GLY A 69 -16.24 6.62 -8.10
N LEU A 70 -16.80 6.09 -7.01
CA LEU A 70 -16.24 4.89 -6.34
C LEU A 70 -16.52 3.62 -7.15
N ARG A 71 -17.67 3.54 -7.82
CA ARG A 71 -17.98 2.46 -8.75
C ARG A 71 -17.05 2.47 -9.96
N GLU A 72 -16.75 3.64 -10.52
CA GLU A 72 -15.80 3.77 -11.63
C GLU A 72 -14.40 3.30 -11.23
N ILE A 73 -13.92 3.69 -10.05
CA ILE A 73 -12.64 3.18 -9.51
C ILE A 73 -12.66 1.66 -9.42
N LYS A 74 -13.71 1.08 -8.82
CA LYS A 74 -13.87 -0.38 -8.73
C LYS A 74 -13.84 -1.04 -10.11
N GLN A 75 -14.55 -0.50 -11.09
CA GLN A 75 -14.56 -1.03 -12.46
C GLN A 75 -13.16 -0.99 -13.08
N VAL A 76 -12.45 0.13 -12.95
CA VAL A 76 -11.07 0.25 -13.44
C VAL A 76 -10.15 -0.78 -12.79
N LEU A 77 -10.25 -0.99 -11.47
CA LEU A 77 -9.46 -1.99 -10.75
C LEU A 77 -9.78 -3.42 -11.21
N VAL A 78 -11.07 -3.76 -11.32
CA VAL A 78 -11.51 -5.09 -11.77
C VAL A 78 -11.13 -5.36 -13.21
N ASP A 79 -11.25 -4.38 -14.11
CA ASP A 79 -10.93 -4.53 -15.52
C ASP A 79 -9.41 -4.64 -15.76
N LYS A 80 -8.62 -3.81 -15.08
CA LYS A 80 -7.15 -3.77 -15.27
C LYS A 80 -6.43 -4.86 -14.50
N LEU A 81 -6.78 -5.08 -13.22
CA LEU A 81 -6.07 -6.01 -12.34
C LEU A 81 -6.75 -7.37 -12.21
N GLY A 82 -8.08 -7.43 -12.33
CA GLY A 82 -8.87 -8.65 -12.20
C GLY A 82 -8.38 -9.84 -13.02
N PRO A 83 -8.03 -9.71 -14.32
CA PRO A 83 -7.52 -10.82 -15.11
C PRO A 83 -6.23 -11.44 -14.55
N PHE A 84 -5.37 -10.65 -13.90
CA PHE A 84 -4.11 -11.09 -13.33
C PHE A 84 -4.29 -11.66 -11.93
N LEU A 85 -5.02 -10.96 -11.07
CA LEU A 85 -5.31 -11.39 -9.70
C LEU A 85 -6.19 -12.64 -9.66
N ALA A 86 -7.14 -12.77 -10.58
CA ALA A 86 -7.94 -13.99 -10.70
C ALA A 86 -7.13 -15.19 -11.23
N ALA A 87 -6.02 -14.96 -11.94
CA ALA A 87 -5.12 -16.05 -12.35
C ALA A 87 -4.21 -16.54 -11.20
N CYS A 88 -4.16 -15.80 -10.09
CA CYS A 88 -3.34 -16.08 -8.92
C CYS A 88 -4.11 -16.94 -7.90
N GLY A 89 -3.37 -17.79 -7.18
CA GLY A 89 -3.87 -18.52 -6.01
C GLY A 89 -3.82 -17.66 -4.75
N ILE A 90 -4.40 -18.13 -3.64
CA ILE A 90 -4.42 -17.35 -2.39
C ILE A 90 -3.03 -16.99 -1.89
N GLY A 91 -2.08 -17.93 -1.92
CA GLY A 91 -0.70 -17.67 -1.48
C GLY A 91 0.02 -16.61 -2.32
N ASP A 92 -0.32 -16.49 -3.60
CA ASP A 92 0.23 -15.44 -4.47
C ASP A 92 -0.31 -14.06 -4.09
N LEU A 93 -1.59 -13.97 -3.72
CA LEU A 93 -2.20 -12.70 -3.30
C LEU A 93 -1.63 -12.23 -1.95
N PHE A 94 -1.37 -13.18 -1.03
CA PHE A 94 -0.64 -12.89 0.20
C PHE A 94 0.78 -12.41 -0.09
N PHE A 95 1.51 -13.10 -0.97
CA PHE A 95 2.84 -12.67 -1.40
C PHE A 95 2.82 -11.26 -1.98
N LEU A 96 1.88 -10.96 -2.88
CA LEU A 96 1.76 -9.64 -3.51
C LEU A 96 1.46 -8.54 -2.50
N GLY A 97 0.52 -8.76 -1.57
CA GLY A 97 0.18 -7.74 -0.58
C GLY A 97 1.31 -7.47 0.40
N PHE A 98 1.99 -8.51 0.89
CA PHE A 98 3.18 -8.32 1.73
C PHE A 98 4.35 -7.71 0.95
N LEU A 99 4.53 -8.10 -0.32
CA LEU A 99 5.58 -7.53 -1.14
C LEU A 99 5.36 -6.02 -1.28
N ALA A 100 4.20 -5.57 -1.74
CA ALA A 100 3.85 -4.16 -1.89
C ALA A 100 3.92 -3.40 -0.55
N GLY A 101 3.30 -3.93 0.50
CA GLY A 101 3.30 -3.28 1.81
C GLY A 101 4.69 -3.15 2.43
N ILE A 102 5.62 -4.09 2.18
CA ILE A 102 7.01 -3.96 2.63
C ILE A 102 7.75 -2.92 1.78
N THR A 103 7.72 -3.06 0.46
CA THR A 103 8.54 -2.25 -0.46
C THR A 103 8.11 -0.80 -0.48
N GLU A 104 6.81 -0.54 -0.53
CA GLU A 104 6.27 0.81 -0.53
C GLU A 104 6.49 1.49 0.81
N GLU A 105 6.20 0.85 1.93
CA GLU A 105 6.37 1.50 3.24
C GLU A 105 7.84 1.76 3.58
N VAL A 106 8.77 0.90 3.18
CA VAL A 106 10.21 1.18 3.30
C VAL A 106 10.60 2.42 2.47
N LEU A 107 10.05 2.59 1.27
CA LEU A 107 10.30 3.77 0.45
C LEU A 107 9.64 5.04 1.02
N PHE A 108 8.37 4.96 1.42
CA PHE A 108 7.58 6.14 1.80
C PHE A 108 7.72 6.54 3.27
N ARG A 109 7.67 5.57 4.19
CA ARG A 109 7.68 5.79 5.64
C ARG A 109 9.09 5.57 6.21
N GLY A 110 9.86 4.70 5.58
CA GLY A 110 11.29 4.52 5.87
C GLY A 110 12.17 5.63 5.31
N PHE A 111 11.88 6.14 4.10
CA PHE A 111 12.73 7.16 3.45
C PHE A 111 12.04 8.51 3.21
N PHE A 112 11.02 8.61 2.33
CA PHE A 112 10.50 9.91 1.91
C PHE A 112 9.96 10.76 3.07
N GLN A 113 9.17 10.16 3.97
CA GLN A 113 8.64 10.87 5.13
C GLN A 113 9.79 11.39 6.02
N PRO A 114 10.72 10.56 6.54
CA PRO A 114 11.88 11.05 7.28
C PRO A 114 12.71 12.11 6.54
N TRP A 115 12.88 11.99 5.23
CA TRP A 115 13.60 12.96 4.43
C TRP A 115 12.90 14.32 4.38
N PHE A 116 11.59 14.34 4.13
CA PHE A 116 10.81 15.57 4.18
C PHE A 116 10.72 16.13 5.62
N GLU A 117 10.66 15.27 6.65
CA GLU A 117 10.68 15.69 8.05
C GLU A 117 11.98 16.40 8.43
N ALA A 118 13.13 15.88 7.98
CA ALA A 118 14.43 16.48 8.25
C ALA A 118 14.59 17.90 7.67
N ASN A 119 13.84 18.22 6.61
CA ASN A 119 13.96 19.49 5.89
C ASN A 119 12.80 20.47 6.19
N TRP A 120 11.61 19.98 6.54
CA TRP A 120 10.39 20.79 6.71
C TRP A 120 9.58 20.45 7.97
N GLY A 121 10.16 19.67 8.89
CA GLY A 121 9.51 19.23 10.12
C GLY A 121 8.43 18.17 9.89
N TRP A 122 7.86 17.68 10.99
CA TRP A 122 6.90 16.56 10.99
C TRP A 122 5.75 16.76 9.98
N LEU A 123 5.15 17.97 9.93
CA LEU A 123 4.06 18.26 9.01
C LEU A 123 4.52 18.25 7.54
N GLY A 124 5.72 18.73 7.24
CA GLY A 124 6.30 18.64 5.90
C GLY A 124 6.51 17.19 5.46
N GLY A 125 7.00 16.35 6.38
CA GLY A 125 7.05 14.90 6.26
C GLY A 125 5.75 14.29 5.77
N LEU A 126 4.70 14.54 6.55
CA LEU A 126 3.38 13.99 6.30
C LEU A 126 2.77 14.53 5.01
N VAL A 127 2.87 15.83 4.73
CA VAL A 127 2.26 16.41 3.52
C VAL A 127 2.99 15.97 2.26
N PHE A 128 4.31 16.18 2.19
CA PHE A 128 5.03 15.96 0.94
C PHE A 128 5.22 14.48 0.61
N SER A 129 5.47 13.61 1.59
CA SER A 129 5.55 12.16 1.34
C SER A 129 4.22 11.63 0.77
N ASN A 130 3.09 12.07 1.33
CA ASN A 130 1.77 11.61 0.88
C ASN A 130 1.29 12.28 -0.41
N LEU A 131 1.78 13.47 -0.75
CA LEU A 131 1.62 14.02 -2.09
C LEU A 131 2.34 13.17 -3.13
N VAL A 132 3.59 12.76 -2.88
CA VAL A 132 4.32 11.85 -3.77
C VAL A 132 3.58 10.51 -3.87
N PHE A 133 3.13 9.96 -2.74
CA PHE A 133 2.35 8.73 -2.70
C PHE A 133 1.06 8.81 -3.54
N ALA A 134 0.29 9.90 -3.41
CA ALA A 134 -0.91 10.14 -4.20
C ALA A 134 -0.61 10.27 -5.71
N LEU A 135 0.51 10.91 -6.07
CA LEU A 135 0.91 11.11 -7.46
C LEU A 135 1.33 9.80 -8.14
N VAL A 136 2.04 8.91 -7.45
CA VAL A 136 2.40 7.61 -8.03
C VAL A 136 1.17 6.68 -8.16
N HIS A 137 0.13 6.91 -7.35
CA HIS A 137 -1.15 6.21 -7.41
C HIS A 137 -2.18 6.86 -8.33
N TRP A 138 -1.77 7.77 -9.23
CA TRP A 138 -2.72 8.55 -10.02
C TRP A 138 -3.40 7.73 -11.14
N VAL A 139 -4.52 7.08 -10.81
CA VAL A 139 -5.42 6.45 -11.79
C VAL A 139 -6.56 7.40 -12.20
N SER A 140 -7.11 8.12 -11.22
CA SER A 140 -8.08 9.20 -11.38
C SER A 140 -7.88 10.20 -10.22
N PRO A 141 -8.37 11.45 -10.32
CA PRO A 141 -8.23 12.41 -9.23
C PRO A 141 -8.80 11.92 -7.90
N LEU A 142 -9.95 11.22 -7.95
CA LEU A 142 -10.56 10.64 -6.74
C LEU A 142 -9.72 9.49 -6.18
N TYR A 143 -9.17 8.62 -7.03
CA TYR A 143 -8.33 7.52 -6.56
C TYR A 143 -7.01 8.04 -5.95
N ALA A 144 -6.38 9.05 -6.55
CA ALA A 144 -5.20 9.70 -6.00
C ALA A 144 -5.49 10.36 -4.65
N LEU A 145 -6.65 11.03 -4.51
CA LEU A 145 -7.09 11.59 -3.23
C LEU A 145 -7.24 10.50 -2.16
N LEU A 146 -7.93 9.40 -2.49
CA LEU A 146 -8.10 8.29 -1.55
C LEU A 146 -6.77 7.65 -1.17
N ALA A 147 -5.87 7.44 -2.13
CA ALA A 147 -4.53 6.93 -1.89
C ALA A 147 -3.71 7.88 -0.99
N GLY A 148 -3.78 9.19 -1.22
CA GLY A 148 -3.14 10.18 -0.37
C GLY A 148 -3.69 10.19 1.07
N LEU A 149 -5.00 10.04 1.23
CA LEU A 149 -5.64 9.92 2.55
C LEU A 149 -5.23 8.62 3.28
N THR A 150 -5.19 7.49 2.57
CA THR A 150 -4.62 6.24 3.09
C THR A 150 -3.16 6.43 3.47
N GLY A 151 -2.39 7.14 2.65
CA GLY A 151 -1.00 7.43 2.94
C GLY A 151 -0.82 8.27 4.20
N ILE A 152 -1.66 9.29 4.40
CA ILE A 152 -1.67 10.08 5.64
C ILE A 152 -1.95 9.18 6.83
N TYR A 153 -2.95 8.28 6.72
CA TYR A 153 -3.25 7.30 7.76
C TYR A 153 -2.04 6.42 8.11
N LEU A 154 -1.35 5.88 7.11
CA LEU A 154 -0.13 5.09 7.30
C LEU A 154 1.02 5.91 7.91
N GLY A 155 1.16 7.18 7.49
CA GLY A 155 2.14 8.12 8.05
C GLY A 155 1.89 8.45 9.52
N PHE A 156 0.63 8.51 9.97
CA PHE A 156 0.29 8.60 11.39
C PHE A 156 0.51 7.28 12.13
N ALA A 157 0.18 6.16 11.50
CA ALA A 157 0.33 4.83 12.10
C ALA A 157 1.79 4.49 12.42
N LEU A 158 2.74 5.10 11.71
CA LEU A 158 4.18 5.03 11.97
C LEU A 158 4.55 5.47 13.40
N ASP A 159 3.81 6.42 13.99
CA ASP A 159 4.10 7.02 15.31
C ASP A 159 3.12 6.55 16.42
N VAL A 160 2.28 5.55 16.14
CA VAL A 160 1.35 4.98 17.13
C VAL A 160 2.13 4.15 18.17
N GLY A 161 1.71 4.21 19.44
CA GLY A 161 2.44 3.56 20.55
C GLY A 161 3.57 4.41 21.13
N GLY A 162 3.78 5.63 20.63
CA GLY A 162 4.72 6.60 21.16
C GLY A 162 6.08 6.55 20.47
N GLU A 163 6.71 5.38 20.38
CA GLU A 163 7.94 5.23 19.60
C GLU A 163 7.64 4.81 18.17
N ARG A 164 8.30 5.49 17.21
CA ARG A 164 8.19 5.20 15.78
C ARG A 164 8.45 3.73 15.44
N ASN A 165 7.52 3.05 14.76
CA ASN A 165 7.66 1.65 14.33
C ASN A 165 7.18 1.43 12.89
N LEU A 166 8.10 1.09 11.99
CA LEU A 166 7.81 0.83 10.58
C LEU A 166 7.01 -0.47 10.35
N LEU A 167 7.04 -1.43 11.28
CA LEU A 167 6.25 -2.66 11.18
C LEU A 167 4.75 -2.36 11.14
N VAL A 168 4.29 -1.33 11.85
CA VAL A 168 2.88 -0.97 11.95
C VAL A 168 2.28 -0.61 10.58
N PRO A 169 2.77 0.40 9.84
CA PRO A 169 2.24 0.71 8.51
C PRO A 169 2.48 -0.42 7.50
N ILE A 170 3.60 -1.16 7.58
CA ILE A 170 3.84 -2.35 6.72
C ILE A 170 2.69 -3.34 6.86
N LEU A 171 2.30 -3.69 8.09
CA LEU A 171 1.22 -4.64 8.33
C LEU A 171 -0.13 -4.10 7.87
N ILE A 172 -0.44 -2.84 8.19
CA ILE A 172 -1.69 -2.20 7.77
C ILE A 172 -1.83 -2.25 6.25
N HIS A 173 -0.80 -1.79 5.53
CA HIS A 173 -0.80 -1.74 4.08
C HIS A 173 -0.89 -3.16 3.48
N SER A 174 -0.05 -4.09 3.94
CA SER A 174 -0.01 -5.46 3.43
C SER A 174 -1.37 -6.16 3.59
N LEU A 175 -1.97 -6.09 4.77
CA LEU A 175 -3.22 -6.77 5.07
C LEU A 175 -4.41 -6.12 4.34
N TYR A 176 -4.41 -4.79 4.24
CA TYR A 176 -5.38 -4.04 3.44
C TYR A 176 -5.36 -4.48 1.97
N ASP A 177 -4.16 -4.54 1.38
CA ASP A 177 -3.98 -4.93 -0.02
C ASP A 177 -4.40 -6.37 -0.28
N ILE A 178 -4.12 -7.30 0.65
CA ILE A 178 -4.60 -8.68 0.56
C ILE A 178 -6.13 -8.70 0.47
N VAL A 179 -6.82 -7.94 1.32
CA VAL A 179 -8.28 -7.85 1.30
C VAL A 179 -8.78 -7.26 -0.03
N ALA A 180 -8.15 -6.18 -0.51
CA ALA A 180 -8.49 -5.55 -1.78
C ALA A 180 -8.27 -6.50 -2.97
N PHE A 181 -7.13 -7.20 -3.03
CA PHE A 181 -6.81 -8.16 -4.07
C PHE A 181 -7.77 -9.33 -4.09
N LEU A 182 -8.13 -9.87 -2.92
CA LEU A 182 -9.12 -10.93 -2.80
C LEU A 182 -10.48 -10.47 -3.34
N ALA A 183 -10.92 -9.27 -2.98
CA ALA A 183 -12.20 -8.71 -3.44
C ALA A 183 -12.23 -8.46 -4.95
N VAL A 184 -11.15 -7.91 -5.52
CA VAL A 184 -11.02 -7.67 -6.96
C VAL A 184 -10.99 -8.99 -7.73
N ALA A 185 -10.19 -9.97 -7.27
CA ALA A 185 -10.13 -11.28 -7.90
C ALA A 185 -11.48 -12.00 -7.84
N ALA A 186 -12.19 -11.94 -6.71
CA ALA A 186 -13.52 -12.52 -6.56
C ALA A 186 -14.56 -11.85 -7.48
N SER A 187 -14.54 -10.51 -7.57
CA SER A 187 -15.46 -9.75 -8.42
C SER A 187 -15.25 -10.07 -9.91
N TYR A 188 -13.99 -10.18 -10.33
CA TYR A 188 -13.66 -10.59 -11.69
C TYR A 188 -14.16 -12.00 -12.01
N ARG A 189 -13.94 -12.97 -11.12
CA ARG A 189 -14.43 -14.36 -11.28
C ARG A 189 -15.96 -14.43 -11.35
N ALA A 190 -16.65 -13.59 -10.60
CA ALA A 190 -18.11 -13.52 -10.58
C ALA A 190 -18.72 -12.79 -11.79
N GLY A 191 -17.90 -12.14 -12.62
CA GLY A 191 -18.39 -11.31 -13.73
C GLY A 191 -19.09 -10.03 -13.29
N THR A 192 -18.94 -9.61 -12.03
CA THR A 192 -19.62 -8.45 -11.42
C THR A 192 -18.92 -7.11 -11.71
N ALA A 193 -18.14 -7.06 -12.80
CA ALA A 193 -17.56 -5.83 -13.33
C ALA A 193 -18.58 -4.93 -14.06
N ARG A 194 -19.81 -5.43 -14.28
CA ARG A 194 -20.88 -4.74 -15.01
C ARG A 194 -21.87 -4.06 -14.07
#